data_AF-A0A4Q5HK08-F1
#
_entry.id   AF-A0A4Q5HK08-F1
#
_cell.length_a   1.000
_cell.length_b   1.000
_cell.length_c   1.000
_cell.angle_alpha   90.00
_cell.angle_beta   90.00
_cell.angle_gamma   90.00
#
_symmetry.space_group_name_H-M   'P 1'
#
loop_
_entity.id
_entity.type
_entity.pdbx_description
1 polymer ?
#
loop_
_entity_poly.entity_id
_entity_poly.type
_entity_poly.pdbx_seq_one_letter_code
_entity_poly.pdbx_strand_id
1 'polypeptide(L)'
;MDKQTLNVAFATQKGGSGKTAITVLVASYLHYNCGCPLAVIDCDFPQHSLYEMRERDSRAVLENEYLKRMAYEQMREPGRAAYPVQKCRVERAPDMAAELAGSGNYDLLFFDLPGTVNSSGILRTIAQMDYIFAPVSADQTVLESTLAFLDVLQRMMLGKETSRLKGLYLFWNLVDKREKSGLYGRYEKVIAGMGLPMLTTQIPDTKRFRKELDAENRTVFRSTLFAPDKRMIAGSGIPELAHEIISILKLSGYEETANR
;
A
#
# COMPACT_ATOMS: atom_id res chain seq x y z
N MET A 1 -0.48 22.18 15.50
CA MET A 1 -1.42 21.66 14.49
C MET A 1 -1.88 20.32 14.99
N ASP A 2 -3.19 20.11 15.11
CA ASP A 2 -3.73 18.79 15.41
C ASP A 2 -3.31 17.83 14.30
N LYS A 3 -2.71 16.71 14.69
CA LYS A 3 -2.18 15.71 13.77
C LYS A 3 -3.36 14.97 13.14
N GLN A 4 -3.62 15.20 11.86
CA GLN A 4 -4.69 14.50 11.14
C GLN A 4 -4.16 13.17 10.60
N THR A 5 -4.78 12.06 11.00
CA THR A 5 -4.56 10.74 10.40
C THR A 5 -5.05 10.73 8.94
N LEU A 6 -4.21 10.29 8.01
CA LEU A 6 -4.54 10.23 6.58
C LEU A 6 -5.06 8.84 6.18
N ASN A 7 -6.16 8.80 5.43
CA ASN A 7 -6.67 7.57 4.85
C ASN A 7 -6.11 7.36 3.44
N VAL A 8 -5.39 6.27 3.21
CA VAL A 8 -4.71 6.00 1.94
C VAL A 8 -5.03 4.60 1.45
N ALA A 9 -5.26 4.46 0.14
CA ALA A 9 -5.49 3.15 -0.47
C ALA A 9 -4.60 2.93 -1.69
N PHE A 10 -4.18 1.68 -1.89
CA PHE A 10 -3.75 1.20 -3.19
C PHE A 10 -4.97 0.64 -3.92
N ALA A 11 -5.43 1.27 -4.99
CA ALA A 11 -6.72 0.92 -5.60
C ALA A 11 -6.68 0.85 -7.13
N THR A 12 -7.32 -0.19 -7.68
CA THR A 12 -7.47 -0.47 -9.11
C THR A 12 -8.68 -1.37 -9.34
N GLN A 13 -9.32 -1.23 -10.50
CA GLN A 13 -10.51 -1.99 -10.93
C GLN A 13 -10.23 -3.46 -11.30
N LYS A 14 -8.95 -3.88 -11.36
CA LYS A 14 -8.58 -5.23 -11.76
C LYS A 14 -7.75 -5.97 -10.71
N GLY A 15 -8.07 -7.25 -10.55
CA GLY A 15 -7.25 -8.21 -9.82
C GLY A 15 -5.89 -8.41 -10.48
N GLY A 16 -4.90 -8.86 -9.72
CA GLY A 16 -3.55 -9.16 -10.25
C GLY A 16 -2.62 -7.96 -10.42
N SER A 17 -3.09 -6.74 -10.16
CA SER A 17 -2.27 -5.50 -10.16
C SER A 17 -1.29 -5.39 -8.99
N GLY A 18 -1.35 -6.32 -8.03
CA GLY A 18 -0.43 -6.38 -6.90
C GLY A 18 -0.77 -5.49 -5.71
N LYS A 19 -1.98 -4.93 -5.63
CA LYS A 19 -2.44 -4.02 -4.54
C LYS A 19 -2.03 -4.49 -3.14
N THR A 20 -2.57 -5.62 -2.67
CA THR A 20 -2.26 -6.18 -1.34
C THR A 20 -0.76 -6.36 -1.12
N ALA A 21 -0.03 -6.86 -2.12
CA ALA A 21 1.42 -7.06 -1.99
C ALA A 21 2.16 -5.71 -1.82
N ILE A 22 1.80 -4.70 -2.60
CA ILE A 22 2.35 -3.34 -2.47
C ILE A 22 1.93 -2.72 -1.14
N THR A 23 0.66 -2.86 -0.73
CA THR A 23 0.17 -2.39 0.58
C THR A 23 1.04 -2.94 1.71
N VAL A 24 1.29 -4.25 1.74
CA VAL A 24 2.16 -4.87 2.77
C VAL A 24 3.58 -4.34 2.69
N LEU A 25 4.20 -4.32 1.50
CA LEU A 25 5.59 -3.91 1.36
C LEU A 25 5.82 -2.45 1.74
N VAL A 26 4.94 -1.55 1.28
CA VAL A 26 5.01 -0.12 1.58
C VAL A 26 4.64 0.15 3.04
N ALA A 27 3.61 -0.50 3.60
CA ALA A 27 3.27 -0.35 5.01
C ALA A 27 4.40 -0.85 5.93
N SER A 28 4.98 -2.01 5.64
CA SER A 28 6.09 -2.56 6.41
C SER A 28 7.35 -1.70 6.30
N TYR A 29 7.67 -1.16 5.12
CA TYR A 29 8.78 -0.20 4.99
C TYR A 29 8.48 1.13 5.72
N LEU A 30 7.27 1.65 5.52
CA LEU A 30 6.61 2.72 6.28
C LEU A 30 6.97 2.70 7.77
N HIS A 31 6.55 1.59 8.35
CA HIS A 31 6.54 1.40 9.77
C HIS A 31 7.92 0.98 10.31
N TYR A 32 8.49 -0.09 9.76
CA TYR A 32 9.71 -0.69 10.29
C TYR A 32 11.00 -0.06 9.74
N ASN A 33 10.98 0.74 8.68
CA ASN A 33 12.18 1.44 8.22
C ASN A 33 12.09 2.93 8.57
N CYS A 34 10.97 3.57 8.25
CA CYS A 34 10.82 5.02 8.45
C CYS A 34 10.29 5.40 9.84
N GLY A 35 9.70 4.46 10.59
CA GLY A 35 9.13 4.73 11.91
C GLY A 35 7.73 5.35 11.88
N CYS A 36 7.02 5.27 10.76
CA CYS A 36 5.68 5.84 10.60
C CYS A 36 4.66 5.04 11.45
N PRO A 37 3.97 5.66 12.42
CA PRO A 37 2.83 5.05 13.10
C PRO A 37 1.69 4.89 12.11
N LEU A 38 1.31 3.64 11.83
CA LEU A 38 0.25 3.33 10.88
C LEU A 38 -0.53 2.09 11.30
N ALA A 39 -1.70 1.92 10.69
CA ALA A 39 -2.47 0.68 10.75
C ALA A 39 -3.02 0.33 9.36
N VAL A 40 -3.39 -0.93 9.18
CA VAL A 40 -3.96 -1.44 7.93
C VAL A 40 -5.37 -1.98 8.17
N ILE A 41 -6.29 -1.64 7.28
CA ILE A 41 -7.67 -2.12 7.26
C ILE A 41 -7.87 -2.93 5.97
N ASP A 42 -7.95 -4.24 6.11
CA ASP A 42 -8.27 -5.18 5.04
C ASP A 42 -9.79 -5.20 4.79
N CYS A 43 -10.19 -4.65 3.64
CA CYS A 43 -11.58 -4.53 3.23
C CYS A 43 -11.97 -5.54 2.14
N ASP A 44 -11.06 -6.41 1.70
CA ASP A 44 -11.24 -7.30 0.55
C ASP A 44 -12.03 -8.55 0.94
N PHE A 45 -13.27 -8.38 1.41
CA PHE A 45 -14.16 -9.49 1.73
C PHE A 45 -14.65 -10.21 0.46
N PRO A 46 -14.66 -11.56 0.41
CA PRO A 46 -14.32 -12.50 1.49
C PRO A 46 -12.85 -12.92 1.59
N GLN A 47 -11.97 -12.47 0.69
CA GLN A 47 -10.59 -12.94 0.57
C GLN A 47 -9.71 -12.59 1.78
N HIS A 48 -9.80 -11.35 2.26
CA HIS A 48 -9.00 -10.82 3.38
C HIS A 48 -7.53 -11.23 3.37
N SER A 49 -6.91 -11.17 2.19
CA SER A 49 -5.60 -11.78 1.95
C SER A 49 -4.47 -11.17 2.80
N LEU A 50 -4.59 -9.90 3.20
CA LEU A 50 -3.64 -9.21 4.05
C LEU A 50 -3.80 -9.64 5.51
N TYR A 51 -5.04 -9.71 6.00
CA TYR A 51 -5.34 -10.22 7.33
C TYR A 51 -4.91 -11.69 7.46
N GLU A 52 -5.21 -12.53 6.47
CA GLU A 52 -4.78 -13.92 6.46
C GLU A 52 -3.25 -14.05 6.46
N MET A 53 -2.52 -13.15 5.79
CA MET A 53 -1.07 -13.09 5.87
C MET A 53 -0.59 -12.78 7.29
N ARG A 54 -1.22 -11.82 7.99
CA ARG A 54 -0.91 -11.54 9.40
C ARG A 54 -1.11 -12.76 10.30
N GLU A 55 -2.17 -13.53 10.09
CA GLU A 55 -2.42 -14.76 10.85
C GLU A 55 -1.35 -15.83 10.56
N ARG A 56 -0.96 -16.01 9.28
CA ARG A 56 0.12 -16.93 8.89
C ARG A 56 1.47 -16.51 9.47
N ASP A 57 1.81 -15.22 9.37
CA ASP A 57 3.04 -14.68 9.94
C ASP A 57 3.10 -14.93 11.45
N SER A 58 1.99 -14.67 12.15
CA SER A 58 1.88 -14.87 13.60
C SER A 58 2.05 -16.33 13.99
N ARG A 59 1.44 -17.25 13.25
CA ARG A 59 1.62 -18.69 13.47
C ARG A 59 3.07 -19.12 13.25
N ALA A 60 3.70 -18.68 12.17
CA ALA A 60 5.10 -19.00 11.88
C ALA A 60 6.04 -18.48 12.97
N VAL A 61 5.79 -17.29 13.51
CA VAL A 61 6.53 -16.77 14.67
C VAL A 61 6.30 -17.64 15.90
N LEU A 62 5.06 -18.02 16.22
CA LEU A 62 4.75 -18.83 17.39
C LEU A 62 5.30 -20.27 17.33
N GLU A 63 5.53 -20.80 16.15
CA GLU A 63 6.03 -22.18 15.95
C GLU A 63 7.55 -22.25 15.82
N ASN A 64 8.24 -21.12 15.66
CA ASN A 64 9.69 -21.09 15.39
C ASN A 64 10.44 -20.18 16.39
N GLU A 65 11.27 -20.79 17.26
CA GLU A 65 12.02 -20.07 18.30
C GLU A 65 12.95 -18.98 17.78
N TYR A 66 13.53 -19.16 16.59
CA TYR A 66 14.36 -18.14 15.97
C TYR A 66 13.52 -16.91 15.58
N LEU A 67 12.34 -17.14 14.98
CA LEU A 67 11.42 -16.05 14.62
C LEU A 67 10.82 -15.37 15.85
N LYS A 68 10.52 -16.10 16.93
CA LYS A 68 10.12 -15.50 18.22
C LYS A 68 11.17 -14.54 18.74
N ARG A 69 12.43 -14.99 18.75
CA ARG A 69 13.54 -14.17 19.23
C ARG A 69 13.71 -12.91 18.38
N MET A 70 13.66 -13.04 17.05
CA MET A 70 13.68 -11.87 16.15
C MET A 70 12.53 -10.90 16.43
N ALA A 71 11.31 -11.41 16.60
CA ALA A 71 10.14 -10.57 16.89
C ALA A 71 10.28 -9.87 18.25
N TYR A 72 10.81 -10.57 19.26
CA TYR A 72 11.10 -10.02 20.58
C TYR A 72 12.18 -8.93 20.53
N GLU A 73 13.25 -9.13 19.77
CA GLU A 73 14.30 -8.12 19.61
C GLU A 73 13.75 -6.88 18.89
N GLN A 74 12.96 -7.05 17.82
CA GLN A 74 12.34 -5.94 17.09
C GLN A 74 11.35 -5.16 17.97
N MET A 75 10.46 -5.82 18.72
CA MET A 75 9.45 -5.13 19.54
C MET A 75 10.02 -4.32 20.70
N ARG A 76 11.27 -4.58 21.11
CA ARG A 76 11.96 -3.81 22.15
C ARG A 76 12.42 -2.44 21.67
N GLU A 77 12.56 -2.26 20.36
CA GLU A 77 12.86 -0.95 19.80
C GLU A 77 11.58 -0.08 19.81
N PRO A 78 11.64 1.16 20.35
CA PRO A 78 10.49 2.04 20.36
C PRO A 78 9.92 2.26 18.95
N GLY A 79 8.60 2.09 18.80
CA GLY A 79 7.91 2.28 17.52
C GLY A 79 8.09 1.16 16.50
N ARG A 80 8.64 0.00 16.89
CA ARG A 80 8.86 -1.16 16.00
C ARG A 80 8.01 -2.40 16.35
N ALA A 81 7.12 -2.27 17.33
CA ALA A 81 6.08 -3.27 17.59
C ALA A 81 5.16 -3.40 16.36
N ALA A 82 4.66 -4.60 16.08
CA ALA A 82 3.92 -4.84 14.84
C ALA A 82 2.71 -3.90 14.70
N TYR A 83 2.59 -3.25 13.54
CA TYR A 83 1.45 -2.39 13.24
C TYR A 83 0.13 -3.20 13.25
N PRO A 84 -1.02 -2.62 13.62
CA PRO A 84 -2.28 -3.35 13.60
C PRO A 84 -2.75 -3.67 12.18
N VAL A 85 -3.36 -4.84 12.01
CA VAL A 85 -4.09 -5.23 10.80
C VAL A 85 -5.50 -5.62 11.23
N GLN A 86 -6.49 -4.82 10.84
CA GLN A 86 -7.90 -5.10 11.08
C GLN A 86 -8.56 -5.58 9.80
N LYS A 87 -9.57 -6.44 9.91
CA LYS A 87 -10.43 -6.80 8.76
C LYS A 87 -11.84 -6.31 8.99
N CYS A 88 -12.47 -5.83 7.94
CA CYS A 88 -13.89 -5.51 7.96
C CYS A 88 -14.48 -5.62 6.55
N ARG A 89 -15.82 -5.62 6.46
CA ARG A 89 -16.45 -5.39 5.17
C ARG A 89 -16.19 -3.96 4.72
N VAL A 90 -16.11 -3.73 3.40
CA VAL A 90 -15.79 -2.41 2.84
C VAL A 90 -16.75 -1.32 3.31
N GLU A 91 -18.03 -1.63 3.56
CA GLU A 91 -19.03 -0.67 4.02
C GLU A 91 -18.80 -0.20 5.47
N ARG A 92 -18.12 -1.01 6.29
CA ARG A 92 -17.76 -0.73 7.69
C ARG A 92 -16.40 -0.03 7.83
N ALA A 93 -15.64 0.07 6.75
CA ALA A 93 -14.29 0.60 6.76
C ALA A 93 -14.19 2.06 7.26
N PRO A 94 -15.13 2.97 6.92
CA PRO A 94 -15.12 4.33 7.49
C PRO A 94 -15.24 4.34 9.02
N ASP A 95 -16.11 3.49 9.58
CA ASP A 95 -16.32 3.41 11.02
C ASP A 95 -15.08 2.85 11.73
N MET A 96 -14.51 1.76 11.18
CA MET A 96 -13.25 1.17 11.67
C MET A 96 -12.10 2.19 11.65
N ALA A 97 -12.00 3.01 10.62
CA ALA A 97 -11.00 4.05 10.52
C ALA A 97 -11.16 5.13 11.60
N ALA A 98 -12.40 5.54 11.88
CA ALA A 98 -12.70 6.50 12.94
C ALA A 98 -12.36 5.92 14.34
N GLU A 99 -12.68 4.64 14.58
CA GLU A 99 -12.32 3.92 15.81
C GLU A 99 -10.79 3.86 16.00
N LEU A 100 -10.03 3.51 14.95
CA LEU A 100 -8.56 3.47 15.00
C LEU A 100 -7.93 4.85 15.20
N ALA A 101 -8.44 5.86 14.50
CA ALA A 101 -7.95 7.24 14.64
C ALA A 101 -8.26 7.84 16.03
N GLY A 102 -9.35 7.41 16.68
CA GLY A 102 -9.72 7.86 18.02
C GLY A 102 -9.02 7.11 19.17
N SER A 103 -8.58 5.87 18.94
CA SER A 103 -7.97 5.01 19.97
C SER A 103 -6.45 4.90 19.89
N GLY A 104 -5.85 5.24 18.74
CA GLY A 104 -4.41 5.18 18.52
C GLY A 104 -3.83 6.50 18.04
N ASN A 105 -2.50 6.59 18.08
CA ASN A 105 -1.76 7.73 17.53
C ASN A 105 -1.16 7.32 16.17
N TYR A 106 -2.02 7.28 15.15
CA TYR A 106 -1.64 6.90 13.77
C TYR A 106 -1.56 8.12 12.86
N ASP A 107 -0.55 8.12 12.00
CA ASP A 107 -0.38 9.16 10.96
C ASP A 107 -1.05 8.72 9.67
N LEU A 108 -1.14 7.41 9.47
CA LEU A 108 -1.56 6.80 8.23
C LEU A 108 -2.41 5.56 8.50
N LEU A 109 -3.56 5.48 7.82
CA LEU A 109 -4.37 4.27 7.72
C LEU A 109 -4.35 3.81 6.28
N PHE A 110 -3.81 2.61 6.05
CA PHE A 110 -3.87 1.96 4.74
C PHE A 110 -5.14 1.12 4.62
N PHE A 111 -5.82 1.22 3.48
CA PHE A 111 -6.99 0.43 3.14
C PHE A 111 -6.64 -0.53 2.01
N ASP A 112 -6.76 -1.83 2.25
CA ASP A 112 -6.70 -2.84 1.18
C ASP A 112 -8.11 -3.02 0.62
N LEU A 113 -8.41 -2.27 -0.44
CA LEU A 113 -9.75 -2.23 -1.03
C LEU A 113 -9.95 -3.40 -2.01
N PRO A 114 -11.18 -3.93 -2.09
CA PRO A 114 -11.51 -4.98 -3.05
C PRO A 114 -11.30 -4.51 -4.49
N GLY A 115 -10.94 -5.44 -5.37
CA GLY A 115 -10.60 -5.13 -6.75
C GLY A 115 -11.77 -4.68 -7.64
N THR A 116 -13.02 -4.89 -7.23
CA THR A 116 -14.21 -4.60 -8.05
C THR A 116 -15.08 -3.50 -7.46
N VAL A 117 -15.31 -2.45 -8.23
CA VAL A 117 -16.06 -1.24 -7.81
C VAL A 117 -17.54 -1.34 -8.22
N ASN A 118 -18.12 -2.54 -8.13
CA ASN A 118 -19.48 -2.80 -8.64
C ASN A 118 -20.58 -2.63 -7.58
N SER A 119 -20.25 -2.12 -6.39
CA SER A 119 -21.24 -1.86 -5.34
C SER A 119 -21.24 -0.37 -4.96
N SER A 120 -22.43 0.21 -4.71
CA SER A 120 -22.54 1.58 -4.20
C SER A 120 -21.81 1.78 -2.87
N GLY A 121 -21.64 0.72 -2.09
CA GLY A 121 -20.91 0.71 -0.82
C GLY A 121 -19.43 1.07 -0.96
N ILE A 122 -18.75 0.61 -2.02
CA ILE A 122 -17.31 0.86 -2.19
C ILE A 122 -17.01 2.34 -2.50
N LEU A 123 -17.88 3.02 -3.26
CA LEU A 123 -17.70 4.43 -3.59
C LEU A 123 -17.77 5.33 -2.36
N ARG A 124 -18.64 4.99 -1.39
CA ARG A 124 -18.71 5.70 -0.11
C ARG A 124 -17.39 5.60 0.66
N THR A 125 -16.79 4.41 0.68
CA THR A 125 -15.50 4.17 1.33
C THR A 125 -14.36 4.87 0.60
N ILE A 126 -14.32 4.80 -0.73
CA ILE A 126 -13.35 5.52 -1.55
C ILE A 126 -13.46 7.04 -1.32
N ALA A 127 -14.68 7.58 -1.20
CA ALA A 127 -14.88 9.00 -0.92
C ALA A 127 -14.30 9.44 0.44
N GLN A 128 -14.02 8.51 1.37
CA GLN A 128 -13.36 8.79 2.65
C GLN A 128 -11.83 8.74 2.56
N MET A 129 -11.24 8.35 1.43
CA MET A 129 -9.80 8.35 1.23
C MET A 129 -9.29 9.78 1.04
N ASP A 130 -8.16 10.09 1.67
CA ASP A 130 -7.41 11.31 1.42
C ASP A 130 -6.58 11.16 0.14
N TYR A 131 -5.96 9.99 -0.08
CA TYR A 131 -5.13 9.73 -1.25
C TYR A 131 -5.31 8.31 -1.80
N ILE A 132 -5.23 8.16 -3.12
CA ILE A 132 -5.22 6.86 -3.78
C ILE A 132 -4.00 6.75 -4.68
N PHE A 133 -3.29 5.64 -4.54
CA PHE A 133 -2.18 5.25 -5.38
C PHE A 133 -2.58 4.04 -6.23
N ALA A 134 -2.52 4.15 -7.55
CA ALA A 134 -2.99 3.13 -8.46
C ALA A 134 -1.82 2.43 -9.17
N PRO A 135 -1.48 1.18 -8.80
CA PRO A 135 -0.52 0.39 -9.57
C PRO A 135 -1.08 0.06 -10.96
N VAL A 136 -0.32 0.37 -12.01
CA VAL A 136 -0.64 -0.03 -13.39
C VAL A 136 0.46 -0.91 -13.97
N SER A 137 0.10 -1.87 -14.82
CA SER A 137 1.07 -2.67 -15.58
C SER A 137 0.98 -2.35 -17.08
N ALA A 138 1.96 -2.81 -17.85
CA ALA A 138 1.96 -2.68 -19.31
C ALA A 138 0.93 -3.57 -20.03
N ASP A 139 0.15 -4.38 -19.30
CA ASP A 139 -0.99 -5.08 -19.86
C ASP A 139 -2.07 -4.05 -20.21
N GLN A 140 -2.35 -3.94 -21.51
CA GLN A 140 -3.30 -2.95 -22.03
C GLN A 140 -4.66 -3.02 -21.34
N THR A 141 -5.16 -4.23 -21.09
CA THR A 141 -6.49 -4.41 -20.48
C THR A 141 -6.50 -4.05 -19.00
N VAL A 142 -5.38 -4.21 -18.28
CA VAL A 142 -5.22 -3.75 -16.89
C VAL A 142 -5.10 -2.24 -16.85
N LEU A 143 -4.32 -1.66 -17.75
CA LEU A 143 -4.12 -0.22 -17.86
C LEU A 143 -5.44 0.49 -18.17
N GLU A 144 -6.13 0.14 -19.26
CA GLU A 144 -7.39 0.76 -19.66
C GLU A 144 -8.44 0.70 -18.55
N SER A 145 -8.57 -0.45 -17.89
CA SER A 145 -9.49 -0.62 -16.76
C SER A 145 -9.16 0.27 -15.57
N THR A 146 -7.87 0.51 -15.31
CA THR A 146 -7.43 1.37 -14.21
C THR A 146 -7.63 2.84 -14.56
N LEU A 147 -7.32 3.25 -15.79
CA LEU A 147 -7.52 4.62 -16.25
C LEU A 147 -9.00 5.01 -16.28
N ALA A 148 -9.88 4.12 -16.75
CA ALA A 148 -11.33 4.36 -16.71
C ALA A 148 -11.85 4.54 -15.28
N PHE A 149 -11.35 3.73 -14.34
CA PHE A 149 -11.70 3.85 -12.93
C PHE A 149 -11.22 5.19 -12.32
N LEU A 150 -9.97 5.56 -12.56
CA LEU A 150 -9.42 6.81 -12.03
C LEU A 150 -10.07 8.06 -12.63
N ASP A 151 -10.41 8.03 -13.91
CA ASP A 151 -11.15 9.12 -14.56
C ASP A 151 -12.52 9.35 -13.89
N VAL A 152 -13.23 8.29 -13.54
CA VAL A 152 -14.49 8.36 -12.79
C VAL A 152 -14.26 8.98 -11.40
N LEU A 153 -13.26 8.49 -10.65
CA LEU A 153 -12.94 9.03 -9.33
C LEU A 153 -12.53 10.51 -9.39
N GLN A 154 -11.69 10.88 -10.36
CA GLN A 154 -11.24 12.25 -10.56
C GLN A 154 -12.43 13.19 -10.79
N ARG A 155 -13.39 12.81 -11.64
CA ARG A 155 -14.57 13.63 -11.95
C ARG A 155 -15.54 13.72 -10.78
N MET A 156 -15.73 12.63 -10.05
CA MET A 156 -16.76 12.51 -9.00
C MET A 156 -16.29 12.91 -7.61
N MET A 157 -14.99 12.90 -7.33
CA MET A 157 -14.48 12.99 -5.96
C MET A 157 -13.35 14.02 -5.78
N LEU A 158 -12.44 14.17 -6.74
CA LEU A 158 -11.32 15.08 -6.57
C LEU A 158 -11.81 16.55 -6.54
N GLY A 159 -11.53 17.22 -5.42
CA GLY A 159 -11.95 18.61 -5.19
C GLY A 159 -13.46 18.80 -4.99
N LYS A 160 -14.21 17.73 -4.69
CA LYS A 160 -15.66 17.79 -4.40
C LYS A 160 -15.91 17.83 -2.90
N GLU A 161 -16.88 18.62 -2.45
CA GLU A 161 -17.24 18.73 -1.03
C GLU A 161 -17.72 17.40 -0.41
N THR A 162 -18.26 16.51 -1.26
CA THR A 162 -18.73 15.18 -0.86
C THR A 162 -17.63 14.14 -0.68
N SER A 163 -16.36 14.53 -0.89
CA SER A 163 -15.21 13.62 -0.79
C SER A 163 -14.04 14.26 -0.05
N ARG A 164 -13.27 13.42 0.63
CA ARG A 164 -12.00 13.78 1.28
C ARG A 164 -10.81 13.72 0.33
N LEU A 165 -11.01 13.30 -0.92
CA LEU A 165 -9.94 12.96 -1.84
C LEU A 165 -9.14 14.22 -2.24
N LYS A 166 -7.87 14.23 -1.82
CA LYS A 166 -6.88 15.29 -2.07
C LYS A 166 -6.00 14.99 -3.27
N GLY A 167 -5.80 13.71 -3.62
CA GLY A 167 -4.96 13.34 -4.75
C GLY A 167 -5.11 11.90 -5.25
N LEU A 168 -4.91 11.74 -6.55
CA LEU A 168 -4.85 10.46 -7.26
C LEU A 168 -3.50 10.37 -7.97
N TYR A 169 -2.78 9.27 -7.78
CA TYR A 169 -1.45 9.08 -8.37
C TYR A 169 -1.33 7.67 -8.94
N LEU A 170 -0.80 7.55 -10.15
CA LEU A 170 -0.47 6.26 -10.74
C LEU A 170 1.01 5.96 -10.55
N PHE A 171 1.37 4.68 -10.54
CA PHE A 171 2.76 4.26 -10.65
C PHE A 171 2.85 2.95 -11.42
N TRP A 172 3.97 2.74 -12.09
CA TRP A 172 4.19 1.48 -12.80
C TRP A 172 4.53 0.36 -11.81
N ASN A 173 3.80 -0.74 -11.95
CA ASN A 173 4.07 -2.01 -11.31
C ASN A 173 4.29 -3.11 -12.37
N LEU A 174 4.97 -4.18 -11.98
CA LEU A 174 5.30 -5.31 -12.85
C LEU A 174 6.09 -4.86 -14.09
N VAL A 175 7.02 -3.91 -13.92
CA VAL A 175 7.81 -3.39 -15.02
C VAL A 175 8.81 -4.43 -15.51
N ASP A 176 8.68 -4.82 -16.78
CA ASP A 176 9.70 -5.61 -17.48
C ASP A 176 10.84 -4.71 -17.94
N LYS A 177 12.00 -4.82 -17.29
CA LYS A 177 13.22 -4.06 -17.63
C LYS A 177 13.77 -4.39 -19.03
N ARG A 178 13.36 -5.51 -19.62
CA ARG A 178 13.77 -5.96 -20.96
C ARG A 178 12.95 -5.31 -22.07
N GLU A 179 11.81 -4.72 -21.74
CA GLU A 179 10.99 -3.99 -22.70
C GLU A 179 11.70 -2.70 -23.13
N LYS A 180 12.06 -2.60 -24.42
CA LYS A 180 12.82 -1.46 -24.99
C LYS A 180 12.08 -0.70 -26.09
N SER A 181 10.86 -1.10 -26.45
CA SER A 181 10.09 -0.50 -27.55
C SER A 181 9.52 0.89 -27.24
N GLY A 182 9.79 1.45 -26.06
CA GLY A 182 9.21 2.71 -25.60
C GLY A 182 7.73 2.61 -25.19
N LEU A 183 7.23 1.40 -24.95
CA LEU A 183 5.84 1.13 -24.59
C LEU A 183 5.34 1.97 -23.41
N TYR A 184 6.07 1.97 -22.28
CA TYR A 184 5.73 2.74 -21.09
C TYR A 184 5.59 4.24 -21.40
N GLY A 185 6.53 4.81 -22.14
CA GLY A 185 6.47 6.22 -22.53
C GLY A 185 5.29 6.57 -23.45
N ARG A 186 4.83 5.63 -24.30
CA ARG A 186 3.59 5.84 -25.07
C ARG A 186 2.37 5.88 -24.16
N TYR A 187 2.28 4.98 -23.19
CA TYR A 187 1.19 4.98 -22.22
C TYR A 187 1.24 6.20 -21.30
N GLU A 188 2.41 6.62 -20.83
CA GLU A 188 2.58 7.84 -20.03
C GLU A 188 2.05 9.09 -20.75
N LYS A 189 2.22 9.19 -22.08
CA LYS A 189 1.62 10.29 -22.86
C LYS A 189 0.10 10.28 -22.83
N VAL A 190 -0.51 9.10 -22.88
CA VAL A 190 -1.98 8.95 -22.76
C VAL A 190 -2.44 9.34 -21.36
N ILE A 191 -1.75 8.84 -20.32
CA ILE A 191 -2.04 9.14 -18.92
C ILE A 191 -1.93 10.65 -18.65
N ALA A 192 -0.88 11.30 -19.14
CA ALA A 192 -0.70 12.74 -19.05
C ALA A 192 -1.81 13.52 -19.76
N GLY A 193 -2.26 13.03 -20.93
CA GLY A 193 -3.40 13.60 -21.65
C GLY A 193 -4.73 13.54 -20.88
N MET A 194 -4.87 12.60 -19.94
CA MET A 194 -6.01 12.51 -19.01
C MET A 194 -5.86 13.40 -17.77
N GLY A 195 -4.72 14.09 -17.62
CA GLY A 195 -4.42 14.91 -16.43
C GLY A 195 -4.15 14.10 -15.18
N LEU A 196 -3.86 12.80 -15.31
CA LEU A 196 -3.60 11.89 -14.21
C LEU A 196 -2.10 11.93 -13.83
N PRO A 197 -1.73 12.30 -12.59
CA PRO A 197 -0.34 12.32 -12.14
C PRO A 197 0.27 10.91 -12.12
N MET A 198 1.50 10.80 -12.62
CA MET A 198 2.29 9.57 -12.61
C MET A 198 3.52 9.77 -11.71
N LEU A 199 3.73 8.84 -10.78
CA LEU A 199 4.95 8.79 -9.97
C LEU A 199 6.14 8.38 -10.82
N THR A 200 7.33 8.82 -10.41
CA THR A 200 8.56 8.53 -11.14
C THR A 200 9.05 7.10 -10.92
N THR A 201 8.77 6.55 -9.74
CA THR A 201 9.21 5.21 -9.34
C THR A 201 8.49 4.12 -10.12
N GLN A 202 9.28 3.13 -10.52
CA GLN A 202 8.83 1.95 -11.24
C GLN A 202 9.14 0.70 -10.42
N ILE A 203 8.10 -0.09 -10.14
CA ILE A 203 8.23 -1.35 -9.42
C ILE A 203 8.45 -2.49 -10.43
N PRO A 204 9.59 -3.22 -10.35
CA PRO A 204 9.93 -4.25 -11.33
C PRO A 204 9.10 -5.52 -11.17
N ASP A 205 8.87 -6.25 -12.26
CA ASP A 205 8.33 -7.61 -12.18
C ASP A 205 9.38 -8.56 -11.58
N THR A 206 9.23 -8.86 -10.29
CA THR A 206 10.17 -9.71 -9.56
C THR A 206 9.44 -10.73 -8.70
N LYS A 207 9.95 -11.97 -8.72
CA LYS A 207 9.49 -13.04 -7.83
C LYS A 207 9.84 -12.77 -6.37
N ARG A 208 10.75 -11.82 -6.09
CA ARG A 208 11.13 -11.43 -4.72
C ARG A 208 9.92 -11.06 -3.88
N PHE A 209 8.97 -10.29 -4.42
CA PHE A 209 7.76 -9.86 -3.70
C PHE A 209 6.83 -11.00 -3.27
N ARG A 210 7.03 -12.21 -3.79
CA ARG A 210 6.25 -13.38 -3.39
C ARG A 210 6.82 -14.10 -2.17
N LYS A 211 8.05 -13.77 -1.74
CA LYS A 211 8.70 -14.37 -0.57
C LYS A 211 8.07 -13.86 0.71
N GLU A 212 7.06 -14.60 1.18
CA GLU A 212 6.47 -14.48 2.51
C GLU A 212 7.41 -15.05 3.58
N LEU A 213 7.03 -14.86 4.85
CA LEU A 213 7.69 -15.53 5.96
C LEU A 213 7.59 -17.05 5.80
N ASP A 214 8.72 -17.72 5.80
CA ASP A 214 8.82 -19.17 5.72
C ASP A 214 9.65 -19.64 6.93
N ALA A 215 9.15 -20.65 7.64
CA ALA A 215 9.79 -21.18 8.85
C ALA A 215 11.19 -21.75 8.56
N GLU A 216 11.45 -22.19 7.33
CA GLU A 216 12.73 -22.75 6.91
C GLU A 216 13.68 -21.68 6.35
N ASN A 217 13.14 -20.56 5.87
CA ASN A 217 13.90 -19.58 5.09
C ASN A 217 14.13 -18.29 5.88
N ARG A 218 15.41 -17.95 6.10
CA ARG A 218 15.81 -16.83 6.98
C ARG A 218 15.62 -15.44 6.35
N THR A 219 15.31 -15.35 5.05
CA THR A 219 15.13 -14.06 4.36
C THR A 219 13.66 -13.73 4.22
N VAL A 220 13.21 -12.70 4.93
CA VAL A 220 11.83 -12.21 4.91
C VAL A 220 11.75 -10.99 4.01
N PHE A 221 10.79 -10.94 3.08
CA PHE A 221 10.59 -9.73 2.28
C PHE A 221 9.17 -9.19 2.34
N ARG A 222 8.17 -10.04 2.17
CA ARG A 222 6.77 -9.66 2.35
C ARG A 222 6.25 -10.24 3.66
N SER A 223 6.25 -9.43 4.70
CA SER A 223 5.68 -9.79 6.01
C SER A 223 5.00 -8.57 6.61
N THR A 224 3.97 -8.84 7.39
CA THR A 224 3.27 -7.86 8.20
C THR A 224 3.88 -7.68 9.59
N LEU A 225 4.77 -8.58 10.04
CA LEU A 225 5.37 -8.58 11.37
C LEU A 225 6.83 -8.11 11.40
N PHE A 226 7.53 -8.20 10.27
CA PHE A 226 8.96 -7.92 10.20
C PHE A 226 9.30 -6.86 9.16
N ALA A 227 10.39 -6.13 9.42
CA ALA A 227 11.03 -5.30 8.43
C ALA A 227 11.45 -6.14 7.19
N PRO A 228 11.30 -5.61 5.96
CA PRO A 228 11.81 -6.30 4.79
C PRO A 228 13.35 -6.42 4.86
N ASP A 229 13.91 -7.58 4.50
CA ASP A 229 15.35 -7.81 4.51
C ASP A 229 16.08 -6.81 3.59
N LYS A 230 17.13 -6.16 4.10
CA LYS A 230 17.92 -5.13 3.39
C LYS A 230 18.42 -5.60 2.02
N ARG A 231 18.77 -6.88 1.88
CA ARG A 231 19.25 -7.48 0.61
C ARG A 231 18.15 -7.57 -0.43
N MET A 232 16.90 -7.67 0.02
CA MET A 232 15.73 -7.80 -0.84
C MET A 232 15.15 -6.43 -1.24
N ILE A 233 15.29 -5.43 -0.35
CA ILE A 233 14.90 -4.03 -0.59
C ILE A 233 15.70 -3.42 -1.76
N ALA A 234 16.99 -3.71 -1.86
CA ALA A 234 17.85 -3.12 -2.88
C ALA A 234 17.35 -3.42 -4.31
N GLY A 235 17.07 -2.35 -5.06
CA GLY A 235 16.57 -2.41 -6.45
C GLY A 235 15.11 -2.88 -6.58
N SER A 236 14.35 -2.87 -5.49
CA SER A 236 12.91 -3.21 -5.48
C SER A 236 11.99 -2.05 -5.86
N GLY A 237 12.47 -0.80 -5.77
CA GLY A 237 11.63 0.39 -5.95
C GLY A 237 10.74 0.73 -4.74
N ILE A 238 10.72 -0.10 -3.68
CA ILE A 238 9.88 0.16 -2.49
C ILE A 238 10.36 1.38 -1.70
N PRO A 239 11.66 1.58 -1.43
CA PRO A 239 12.14 2.81 -0.81
C PRO A 239 11.76 4.06 -1.60
N GLU A 240 12.02 4.05 -2.90
CA GLU A 240 11.77 5.18 -3.78
C GLU A 240 10.28 5.52 -3.84
N LEU A 241 9.41 4.50 -3.95
CA LEU A 241 7.97 4.67 -3.91
C LEU A 241 7.50 5.21 -2.54
N ALA A 242 8.04 4.69 -1.45
CA ALA A 242 7.74 5.16 -0.10
C ALA A 242 8.13 6.63 0.09
N HIS A 243 9.25 7.08 -0.50
CA HIS A 243 9.68 8.47 -0.43
C HIS A 243 8.75 9.40 -1.20
N GLU A 244 8.35 9.01 -2.42
CA GLU A 244 7.36 9.77 -3.19
C GLU A 244 6.04 9.86 -2.43
N ILE A 245 5.59 8.77 -1.79
CA ILE A 245 4.40 8.75 -0.94
C ILE A 245 4.57 9.71 0.25
N ILE A 246 5.66 9.63 1.02
CA ILE A 246 5.91 10.53 2.17
C ILE A 246 5.84 12.00 1.73
N SER A 247 6.49 12.34 0.61
CA SER A 247 6.52 13.70 0.06
C SER A 247 5.12 14.18 -0.33
N ILE A 248 4.34 13.35 -1.04
CA ILE A 248 2.97 13.65 -1.45
C ILE A 248 2.04 13.83 -0.25
N LEU A 249 2.19 12.97 0.75
CA LEU A 249 1.40 13.01 1.99
C LEU A 249 1.89 14.10 2.96
N LYS A 250 3.00 14.80 2.64
CA LYS A 250 3.63 15.84 3.46
C LYS A 250 3.96 15.37 4.87
N LEU A 251 4.39 14.11 5.00
CA LEU A 251 4.77 13.52 6.28
C LEU A 251 6.22 13.89 6.65
N SER A 252 6.45 15.19 6.85
CA SER A 252 7.77 15.83 7.04
C SER A 252 8.67 15.18 8.11
N GLY A 253 8.10 14.52 9.12
CA GLY A 253 8.86 13.81 10.16
C GLY A 253 9.58 12.54 9.68
N TYR A 254 9.26 12.02 8.47
CA TYR A 254 9.82 10.77 7.95
C TYR A 254 10.75 10.95 6.74
N GLU A 255 10.89 12.18 6.22
CA GLU A 255 11.72 12.46 5.03
C GLU A 255 13.22 12.18 5.27
N GLU A 256 13.74 12.47 6.47
CA GLU A 256 15.14 12.23 6.83
C GLU A 256 15.47 10.75 7.09
N THR A 257 14.52 9.96 7.61
CA THR A 257 14.68 8.52 7.83
C THR A 257 14.57 7.72 6.54
N ALA A 258 13.75 8.19 5.60
CA ALA A 258 13.67 7.65 4.25
C ALA A 258 15.03 7.74 3.52
N ASN A 259 15.71 8.89 3.60
CA ASN A 259 16.97 9.14 2.88
C ASN A 259 18.22 8.43 3.46
N ARG A 260 18.09 7.52 4.44
CA ARG A 260 19.21 6.78 5.07
C ARG A 260 19.18 5.29 4.73
#